data_AF-A0A8H2PFM8-F1
#
_entry.id   AF-A0A8H2PFM8-F1
#
_cell.length_a   1.000
_cell.length_b   1.000
_cell.length_c   1.000
_cell.angle_alpha   90.00
_cell.angle_beta   90.00
_cell.angle_gamma   90.00
#
_symmetry.space_group_name_H-M   'P 1'
#
loop_
_entity.id
_entity.type
_entity.pdbx_description
1 polymer ?
#
loop_
_entity_poly.entity_id
_entity_poly.type
_entity_poly.pdbx_seq_one_letter_code
_entity_poly.pdbx_strand_id
1 'polypeptide(L)'
;MPTPDIFDFDAEQLACYDQDRIDTILVEQPALYVNHLRIARSLRGWASRMKRDTPSIGDEFRKGYVQALREVAAHLRQGDYVEGGEMIINQQAEESGDED
;
A
#
# COMPACT_ATOMS: atom_id res chain seq x y z
N MET A 1 -2.42 -26.26 2.24
CA MET A 1 -1.15 -25.71 1.71
C MET A 1 -0.69 -24.62 2.66
N PRO A 2 0.63 -24.41 2.85
CA PRO A 2 1.11 -23.29 3.65
C PRO A 2 0.68 -21.97 3.00
N THR A 3 0.32 -20.98 3.82
CA THR A 3 0.04 -19.63 3.34
C THR A 3 1.28 -19.05 2.68
N PRO A 4 1.19 -18.50 1.45
CA PRO A 4 2.33 -17.86 0.82
C PRO A 4 2.89 -16.72 1.69
N ASP A 5 4.22 -16.59 1.72
CA ASP A 5 4.95 -15.61 2.55
C ASP A 5 4.58 -14.14 2.27
N ILE A 6 3.95 -13.88 1.13
CA ILE A 6 3.47 -12.57 0.75
C ILE A 6 2.33 -12.05 1.64
N PHE A 7 1.63 -12.97 2.32
CA PHE A 7 0.61 -12.66 3.33
C PHE A 7 1.17 -12.61 4.76
N ASP A 8 2.48 -12.82 4.94
CA ASP A 8 3.13 -12.77 6.25
C ASP A 8 3.41 -11.31 6.64
N PHE A 9 2.37 -10.64 7.14
CA PHE A 9 2.46 -9.32 7.74
C PHE A 9 1.52 -9.21 8.94
N ASP A 10 1.91 -8.39 9.89
CA ASP A 10 1.13 -8.12 11.09
C ASP A 10 -0.07 -7.21 10.74
N ALA A 11 -1.24 -7.81 10.63
CA ALA A 11 -2.49 -7.11 10.32
C ALA A 11 -3.00 -6.28 11.52
N GLU A 12 -2.64 -6.63 12.75
CA GLU A 12 -3.06 -5.91 13.96
C GLU A 12 -2.38 -4.53 14.07
N GLN A 13 -1.25 -4.35 13.38
CA GLN A 13 -0.54 -3.07 13.28
C GLN A 13 -1.02 -2.18 12.13
N LEU A 14 -2.03 -2.61 11.37
CA LEU A 14 -2.63 -1.83 10.30
C LEU A 14 -3.82 -1.04 10.85
N ALA A 15 -3.94 0.23 10.46
CA ALA A 15 -4.90 1.15 11.05
C ALA A 15 -6.36 0.75 10.77
N CYS A 16 -6.63 0.21 9.58
CA CYS A 16 -7.98 -0.08 9.09
C CYS A 16 -8.05 -1.45 8.39
N TYR A 17 -7.34 -2.46 8.88
CA TYR A 17 -7.40 -3.79 8.28
C TYR A 17 -8.73 -4.47 8.58
N ASP A 18 -9.39 -4.96 7.52
CA ASP A 18 -10.65 -5.69 7.58
C ASP A 18 -10.50 -6.98 6.76
N GLN A 19 -10.58 -8.13 7.45
CA GLN A 19 -10.38 -9.44 6.82
C GLN A 19 -11.45 -9.74 5.77
N ASP A 20 -12.71 -9.37 6.01
CA ASP A 20 -13.81 -9.67 5.09
C ASP A 20 -13.65 -8.87 3.78
N ARG A 21 -13.17 -7.62 3.90
CA ARG A 21 -12.77 -6.80 2.75
C ARG A 21 -11.62 -7.42 1.99
N ILE A 22 -10.57 -7.90 2.67
CA ILE A 22 -9.43 -8.55 2.00
C ILE A 22 -9.84 -9.84 1.30
N ASP A 23 -10.70 -10.66 1.92
CA ASP A 23 -11.21 -11.88 1.31
C ASP A 23 -12.01 -11.57 0.04
N THR A 24 -12.81 -10.50 0.05
CA THR A 24 -13.53 -10.00 -1.13
C THR A 24 -12.56 -9.57 -2.23
N ILE A 25 -11.55 -8.77 -1.90
CA ILE A 25 -10.51 -8.33 -2.84
C ILE A 25 -9.75 -9.51 -3.45
N LEU A 26 -9.47 -10.55 -2.67
CA LEU A 26 -8.79 -11.76 -3.16
C LEU A 26 -9.63 -12.56 -4.14
N VAL A 27 -10.96 -12.46 -4.08
CA VAL A 27 -11.87 -13.08 -5.06
C VAL A 27 -12.01 -12.19 -6.30
N GLU A 28 -12.22 -10.89 -6.11
CA GLU A 28 -12.58 -9.97 -7.20
C GLU A 28 -11.36 -9.44 -7.97
N GLN A 29 -10.27 -9.15 -7.28
CA GLN A 29 -9.09 -8.48 -7.82
C GLN A 29 -7.76 -9.17 -7.42
N PRO A 30 -7.63 -10.50 -7.53
CA PRO A 30 -6.50 -11.26 -6.96
C PRO A 30 -5.14 -10.81 -7.49
N ALA A 31 -5.02 -10.60 -8.81
CA ALA A 31 -3.74 -10.23 -9.42
C ALA A 31 -3.26 -8.85 -8.98
N LEU A 32 -4.18 -7.88 -8.88
CA LEU A 32 -3.87 -6.52 -8.44
C LEU A 32 -3.43 -6.51 -6.98
N TYR A 33 -4.20 -7.17 -6.11
CA TYR A 33 -3.88 -7.22 -4.69
C TYR A 33 -2.57 -7.96 -4.40
N VAL A 34 -2.33 -9.09 -5.07
CA VAL A 34 -1.03 -9.79 -4.98
C VAL A 34 0.13 -8.87 -5.41
N ASN A 35 -0.06 -8.05 -6.45
CA ASN A 35 0.94 -7.08 -6.86
C ASN A 35 1.17 -6.01 -5.77
N HIS A 36 0.11 -5.50 -5.14
CA HIS A 36 0.22 -4.55 -4.03
C HIS A 36 1.00 -5.12 -2.85
N LEU A 37 0.78 -6.39 -2.49
CA LEU A 37 1.53 -7.04 -1.43
C LEU A 37 3.03 -7.17 -1.78
N ARG A 38 3.38 -7.45 -3.06
CA ARG A 38 4.79 -7.45 -3.51
C ARG A 38 5.43 -6.08 -3.38
N ILE A 39 4.72 -5.03 -3.77
CA ILE A 39 5.18 -3.65 -3.68
C ILE A 39 5.36 -3.26 -2.21
N ALA A 40 4.39 -3.55 -1.35
CA ALA A 40 4.46 -3.29 0.09
C ALA A 40 5.70 -3.95 0.73
N ARG A 41 5.99 -5.21 0.37
CA ARG A 41 7.22 -5.89 0.82
C ARG A 41 8.49 -5.18 0.35
N SER A 42 8.52 -4.73 -0.91
CA SER A 42 9.65 -3.97 -1.45
C SER A 42 9.87 -2.64 -0.72
N LEU A 43 8.80 -1.88 -0.46
CA LEU A 43 8.84 -0.61 0.28
C LEU A 43 9.37 -0.80 1.72
N ARG A 44 8.96 -1.88 2.40
CA ARG A 44 9.50 -2.24 3.73
C ARG A 44 10.99 -2.58 3.68
N GLY A 45 11.44 -3.27 2.63
CA GLY A 45 12.85 -3.54 2.38
C GLY A 45 13.64 -2.25 2.14
N TRP A 46 13.09 -1.31 1.37
CA TRP A 46 13.69 -0.01 1.13
C TRP A 46 13.81 0.82 2.41
N ALA A 47 12.73 0.93 3.18
CA ALA A 47 12.72 1.64 4.46
C ALA A 47 13.79 1.08 5.43
N SER A 48 13.99 -0.25 5.42
CA SER A 48 15.02 -0.91 6.24
C SER A 48 16.44 -0.57 5.80
N ARG A 49 16.72 -0.52 4.49
CA ARG A 49 18.03 -0.11 3.96
C ARG A 49 18.33 1.36 4.24
N MET A 50 17.32 2.23 4.17
CA MET A 50 17.48 3.65 4.44
C MET A 50 17.89 3.95 5.88
N LYS A 51 17.46 3.12 6.84
CA LYS A 51 17.93 3.22 8.23
C LYS A 51 19.41 2.91 8.39
N ARG A 52 20.02 2.15 7.47
CA ARG A 52 21.37 1.61 7.61
C ARG A 52 22.43 2.39 6.81
N ASP A 53 22.09 2.86 5.61
CA ASP A 53 23.12 3.15 4.58
C ASP A 53 23.13 4.61 4.08
N THR A 54 22.59 5.62 4.78
CA THR A 54 22.48 7.00 4.21
C THR A 54 23.05 8.10 5.10
N PRO A 55 24.33 8.48 4.87
CA PRO A 55 25.03 9.48 5.68
C PRO A 55 24.68 10.94 5.37
N SER A 56 23.92 11.22 4.29
CA SER A 56 23.81 12.58 3.70
C SER A 56 22.49 13.30 3.94
N ILE A 57 21.49 12.64 4.55
CA ILE A 57 20.15 13.20 4.73
C ILE A 57 19.92 13.45 6.22
N GLY A 58 19.45 14.65 6.57
CA GLY A 58 19.15 15.02 7.95
C GLY A 58 18.25 13.98 8.63
N ASP A 59 18.52 13.70 9.91
CA ASP A 59 17.90 12.61 10.66
C ASP A 59 16.37 12.68 10.69
N GLU A 60 15.81 13.88 10.78
CA GLU A 60 14.36 14.10 10.79
C GLU A 60 13.73 13.79 9.44
N PHE A 61 14.34 14.26 8.34
CA PHE A 61 13.88 13.92 6.99
C PHE A 61 13.91 12.40 6.79
N ARG A 62 15.00 11.74 7.21
CA ARG A 62 15.13 10.29 7.08
C ARG A 62 14.04 9.55 7.86
N LYS A 63 13.72 10.00 9.07
CA LYS A 63 12.61 9.44 9.87
C LYS A 63 11.28 9.61 9.17
N GLY A 64 10.97 10.83 8.70
CA GLY A 64 9.73 11.12 7.97
C GLY A 64 9.60 10.30 6.69
N TYR A 65 10.68 10.18 5.92
CA TYR A 65 10.72 9.37 4.70
C TYR A 65 10.47 7.88 4.97
N VAL A 66 11.14 7.32 5.99
CA VAL A 66 10.93 5.94 6.43
C VAL A 66 9.50 5.71 6.91
N GLN A 67 8.91 6.68 7.61
CA GLN A 67 7.52 6.61 8.02
C GLN A 67 6.58 6.61 6.81
N ALA A 68 6.74 7.54 5.87
CA ALA A 68 5.93 7.59 4.65
C ALA A 68 5.98 6.28 3.85
N LEU A 69 7.16 5.66 3.67
CA LEU A 69 7.28 4.35 3.01
C LEU A 69 6.51 3.24 3.73
N ARG A 70 6.44 3.30 5.07
CA ARG A 70 5.70 2.32 5.88
C ARG A 70 4.20 2.55 5.79
N GLU A 71 3.74 3.79 5.77
CA GLU A 71 2.32 4.14 5.58
C GLU A 71 1.82 3.66 4.21
N VAL A 72 2.56 3.95 3.13
CA VAL A 72 2.18 3.47 1.78
C VAL A 72 2.12 1.94 1.74
N ALA A 73 3.09 1.26 2.36
CA ALA A 73 3.07 -0.20 2.47
C ALA A 73 1.87 -0.73 3.29
N ALA A 74 1.41 0.01 4.30
CA ALA A 74 0.22 -0.33 5.07
C ALA A 74 -1.05 -0.20 4.21
N HIS A 75 -1.24 0.93 3.53
CA HIS A 75 -2.38 1.15 2.63
C HIS A 75 -2.47 0.11 1.50
N LEU A 76 -1.33 -0.29 0.93
CA LEU A 76 -1.27 -1.38 -0.06
C LEU A 76 -1.77 -2.73 0.51
N ARG A 77 -1.47 -3.03 1.77
CA ARG A 77 -1.92 -4.26 2.46
C ARG A 77 -3.39 -4.20 2.87
N GLN A 78 -3.88 -3.02 3.23
CA GLN A 78 -5.29 -2.77 3.54
C GLN A 78 -6.19 -2.80 2.30
N GLY A 79 -5.61 -2.85 1.09
CA GLY A 79 -6.37 -2.85 -0.15
C GLY A 79 -6.91 -1.46 -0.52
N ASP A 80 -6.30 -0.38 -0.03
CA ASP A 80 -6.81 0.97 -0.29
C ASP A 80 -6.57 1.45 -1.72
N TYR A 81 -5.62 0.83 -2.44
CA TYR A 81 -5.29 1.15 -3.83
C TYR A 81 -5.96 0.24 -4.87
N VAL A 82 -6.87 -0.65 -4.46
CA VAL A 82 -7.64 -1.48 -5.42
C VAL A 82 -8.82 -0.69 -5.98
N GLU A 83 -9.47 -1.18 -7.04
CA GLU A 83 -10.69 -0.55 -7.54
C GLU A 83 -11.77 -0.51 -6.44
N GLY A 84 -12.34 0.67 -6.20
CA GLY A 84 -13.27 0.90 -5.09
C GLY A 84 -12.62 1.10 -3.71
N GLY A 85 -11.29 1.10 -3.61
CA GLY A 85 -10.55 1.42 -2.40
C GLY A 85 -10.42 2.92 -2.13
N GLU A 86 -10.20 3.27 -0.86
CA GLU A 86 -10.14 4.66 -0.35
C GLU A 86 -9.14 5.59 -1.08
N MET A 87 -8.08 5.04 -1.68
CA MET A 87 -7.02 5.81 -2.34
C MET A 87 -7.14 5.86 -3.87
N ILE A 88 -8.09 5.13 -4.47
CA ILE A 88 -8.41 5.30 -5.88
C ILE A 88 -9.52 6.34 -5.98
N ILE A 89 -9.12 7.56 -6.35
CA ILE A 89 -10.07 8.59 -6.74
C ILE A 89 -10.67 8.11 -8.06
N ASN A 90 -11.95 7.72 -8.04
CA ASN A 90 -12.73 7.59 -9.25
C ASN A 90 -12.74 8.98 -9.91
N GLN A 91 -11.89 9.18 -10.91
CA GLN A 91 -12.09 10.25 -11.87
C GLN A 91 -13.44 9.95 -12.53
N GLN A 92 -14.53 10.48 -11.97
CA GLN A 92 -15.66 10.82 -12.81
C GLN A 92 -15.04 11.68 -13.89
N ALA A 93 -15.03 11.17 -15.12
CA ALA A 93 -14.60 11.90 -16.29
C ALA A 93 -15.16 13.31 -16.14
N GLU A 94 -14.28 14.30 -16.14
CA GLU A 94 -14.71 15.68 -16.35
C GLU A 94 -15.45 15.64 -17.69
N GLU A 95 -16.77 15.52 -17.63
CA GLU A 95 -17.62 15.80 -18.77
C GLU A 95 -17.29 17.22 -19.14
N SER A 96 -16.52 17.38 -20.22
CA SER A 96 -16.29 18.64 -20.90
C SER A 96 -17.63 19.08 -21.48
N GLY A 97 -18.51 19.55 -20.59
CA GLY A 97 -19.54 20.51 -20.94
C GLY A 97 -18.82 21.84 -21.12
N ASP A 98 -18.57 22.19 -22.37
CA ASP A 98 -18.79 23.55 -22.84
C ASP A 98 -19.11 23.42 -24.34
N GLU A 99 -20.42 23.49 -24.61
CA GLU A 99 -20.98 23.80 -25.91
C GLU A 99 -20.54 25.22 -26.28
N ASP A 100 -19.97 25.40 -27.47
CA ASP A 100 -19.93 26.68 -28.21
C ASP A 100 -20.48 26.43 -29.62
#